data_AF-A0A832P5Y6-F1
#
_entry.id   AF-A0A832P5Y6-F1
#
_cell.length_a   1.000
_cell.length_b   1.000
_cell.length_c   1.000
_cell.angle_alpha   90.00
_cell.angle_beta   90.00
_cell.angle_gamma   90.00
#
_symmetry.space_group_name_H-M   'P 1'
#
loop_
_entity.id
_entity.type
_entity.pdbx_description
1 polymer ?
#
loop_
_entity_poly.entity_id
_entity_poly.type
_entity_poly.pdbx_seq_one_letter_code
_entity_poly.pdbx_strand_id
1 'polypeptide(L)'
;MELMSSGKVWDLAVVDPPYGIGAENHAGKQENGWTQWKQKEWDKATPNKQYFDELFRVSKNQIIWGGNYMTDNLNPSMGWIIWDKGQRDFSLADGEMAWRSFQKAMRSRMYFTLF
;
A
#
# COMPACT_ATOMS: atom_id res chain seq x y z
N MET A 1 7.53 -5.63 -14.85
CA MET A 1 8.90 -6.15 -15.06
C MET A 1 9.71 -5.31 -16.05
N GLU A 2 9.12 -4.87 -17.16
CA GLU A 2 9.81 -4.06 -18.19
C GLU A 2 10.47 -2.76 -17.67
N LEU A 3 9.82 -2.05 -16.73
CA LEU A 3 10.39 -0.84 -16.13
C LEU A 3 11.62 -1.13 -15.25
N MET A 4 11.65 -2.29 -14.60
CA MET A 4 12.69 -2.69 -13.64
C MET A 4 13.97 -3.17 -14.36
N SER A 5 13.85 -3.66 -15.60
CA SER A 5 14.97 -4.15 -16.42
C SER A 5 15.63 -3.07 -17.29
N SER A 6 15.12 -1.83 -17.27
CA SER A 6 15.58 -0.77 -18.17
C SER A 6 16.98 -0.20 -17.87
N GLY A 7 17.59 -0.57 -16.74
CA GLY A 7 18.87 -0.01 -16.26
C GLY A 7 18.79 1.45 -15.80
N LYS A 8 17.65 2.11 -15.98
CA LYS A 8 17.41 3.48 -15.53
C LYS A 8 17.12 3.48 -14.03
N VAL A 9 17.60 4.53 -13.36
CA VAL A 9 17.29 4.82 -11.96
C VAL A 9 16.34 6.01 -11.91
N TRP A 10 15.18 5.81 -11.30
CA TRP A 10 14.11 6.80 -11.17
C TRP A 10 14.27 7.60 -9.87
N ASP A 11 13.85 8.86 -9.85
CA ASP A 11 13.94 9.67 -8.62
C ASP A 11 12.92 9.22 -7.55
N LEU A 12 11.77 8.71 -7.98
CA LEU A 12 10.68 8.26 -7.12
C LEU A 12 9.96 7.06 -7.73
N ALA A 13 9.72 6.02 -6.93
CA ALA A 13 8.76 4.97 -7.21
C ALA A 13 7.53 5.13 -6.29
N VAL A 14 6.34 5.02 -6.87
CA VAL A 14 5.08 4.95 -6.12
C VAL A 14 4.41 3.66 -6.52
N VAL A 15 4.20 2.76 -5.56
CA VAL A 15 3.67 1.42 -5.81
C VAL A 15 2.59 1.05 -4.81
N ASP A 16 1.65 0.24 -5.29
CA ASP A 16 0.57 -0.35 -4.50
C ASP A 16 0.56 -1.86 -4.78
N PRO A 17 1.49 -2.61 -4.15
CA PRO A 17 1.61 -4.05 -4.37
C PRO A 17 0.52 -4.82 -3.61
N PRO A 18 0.34 -6.11 -3.90
CA PRO A 18 -0.47 -7.01 -3.06
C PRO A 18 -0.07 -6.97 -1.57
N TYR A 19 -1.04 -6.92 -0.68
CA TYR A 19 -0.87 -6.91 0.79
C TYR A 19 -0.96 -8.30 1.39
N GLY A 20 -1.44 -9.30 0.65
CA GLY A 20 -1.54 -10.67 1.13
C GLY A 20 -2.70 -10.92 2.08
N ILE A 21 -3.77 -10.12 1.98
CA ILE A 21 -4.93 -10.19 2.89
C ILE A 21 -6.18 -10.74 2.23
N GLY A 22 -6.13 -11.10 0.95
CA GLY A 22 -7.28 -11.64 0.25
C GLY A 22 -8.35 -10.59 -0.09
N ALA A 23 -7.97 -9.32 -0.25
CA ALA A 23 -8.91 -8.21 -0.51
C ALA A 23 -9.75 -8.41 -1.78
N GLU A 24 -9.25 -9.18 -2.73
CA GLU A 24 -9.92 -9.49 -3.99
C GLU A 24 -11.13 -10.42 -3.85
N ASN A 25 -11.18 -11.14 -2.73
CA ASN A 25 -12.24 -12.10 -2.42
C ASN A 25 -13.10 -11.64 -1.23
N HIS A 26 -12.94 -10.39 -0.77
CA HIS A 26 -13.80 -9.80 0.24
C HIS A 26 -15.24 -9.68 -0.27
N ALA A 27 -16.09 -10.62 0.13
CA ALA A 27 -17.51 -10.61 -0.13
C ALA A 27 -18.27 -11.05 1.12
N GLY A 28 -19.38 -10.37 1.41
CA GLY A 28 -20.33 -10.83 2.42
C GLY A 28 -21.08 -12.09 1.97
N LYS A 29 -21.93 -12.62 2.86
CA LYS A 29 -22.78 -13.77 2.53
C LYS A 29 -23.76 -13.43 1.42
N GLN A 30 -24.00 -14.37 0.49
CA GLN A 30 -24.98 -14.22 -0.58
C GLN A 30 -26.40 -13.96 -0.04
N GLU A 31 -26.75 -14.58 1.09
CA GLU A 31 -28.01 -14.38 1.81
C GLU A 31 -28.25 -12.91 2.21
N ASN A 32 -27.16 -12.14 2.39
CA ASN A 32 -27.20 -10.71 2.69
C ASN A 32 -27.13 -9.84 1.42
N GLY A 33 -27.42 -10.41 0.24
CA GLY A 33 -27.47 -9.68 -1.04
C GLY A 33 -26.12 -9.45 -1.72
N TRP A 34 -25.04 -10.07 -1.23
CA TRP A 34 -23.70 -9.91 -1.82
C TRP A 34 -23.52 -10.77 -3.07
N THR A 35 -23.18 -10.13 -4.18
CA THR A 35 -22.77 -10.83 -5.41
C THR A 35 -21.49 -11.62 -5.18
N GLN A 36 -21.54 -12.91 -5.45
CA GLN A 36 -20.40 -13.82 -5.34
C GLN A 36 -19.61 -13.79 -6.65
N TRP A 37 -18.49 -13.07 -6.65
CA TRP A 37 -17.61 -12.99 -7.81
C TRP A 37 -16.68 -14.22 -7.89
N LYS A 38 -16.21 -14.53 -9.10
CA LYS A 38 -15.18 -15.57 -9.28
C LYS A 38 -13.94 -15.18 -8.48
N GLN A 39 -13.42 -16.12 -7.70
CA GLN A 39 -12.24 -15.88 -6.90
C GLN A 39 -11.03 -15.49 -7.75
N LYS A 40 -10.27 -14.53 -7.24
CA LYS A 40 -9.03 -14.03 -7.80
C LYS A 40 -7.91 -14.28 -6.78
N GLU A 41 -6.67 -14.18 -7.24
CA GLU A 41 -5.49 -14.52 -6.42
C GLU A 41 -4.45 -13.39 -6.40
N TRP A 42 -4.83 -12.18 -6.82
CA TRP A 42 -3.86 -11.09 -6.96
C TRP A 42 -3.41 -10.52 -5.61
N ASP A 43 -4.19 -10.70 -4.54
CA ASP A 43 -3.88 -10.25 -3.18
C ASP A 43 -3.64 -11.40 -2.20
N LYS A 44 -3.28 -12.58 -2.74
CA LYS A 44 -3.05 -13.78 -1.92
C LYS A 44 -1.80 -13.69 -1.04
N ALA A 45 -0.76 -13.01 -1.52
CA ALA A 45 0.52 -12.91 -0.84
C ALA A 45 1.23 -11.60 -1.15
N THR A 46 2.01 -11.10 -0.19
CA THR A 46 2.90 -9.96 -0.41
C THR A 46 4.00 -10.29 -1.43
N PRO A 47 4.58 -9.29 -2.12
CA PRO A 47 5.79 -9.50 -2.90
C PRO A 47 6.92 -10.07 -2.04
N ASN A 48 7.84 -10.80 -2.68
CA ASN A 48 9.01 -11.34 -2.03
C ASN A 48 10.13 -10.30 -1.89
N LYS A 49 11.18 -10.65 -1.14
CA LYS A 49 12.35 -9.78 -0.95
C LYS A 49 12.97 -9.28 -2.26
N GLN A 50 13.05 -10.13 -3.28
CA GLN A 50 13.63 -9.77 -4.59
C GLN A 50 12.89 -8.60 -5.25
N TYR A 51 11.56 -8.53 -5.10
CA TYR A 51 10.77 -7.40 -5.60
C TYR A 51 11.25 -6.08 -4.96
N PHE A 52 11.42 -6.06 -3.64
CA PHE A 52 11.84 -4.86 -2.91
C PHE A 52 13.30 -4.52 -3.20
N ASP A 53 14.19 -5.50 -3.26
CA ASP A 53 15.60 -5.30 -3.61
C ASP A 53 15.71 -4.62 -4.99
N GLU A 54 14.96 -5.09 -5.97
CA GLU A 54 14.91 -4.47 -7.29
C GLU A 54 14.25 -3.09 -7.28
N LEU A 55 13.18 -2.90 -6.51
CA LEU A 55 12.49 -1.61 -6.37
C LEU A 55 13.45 -0.54 -5.81
N PHE A 56 14.23 -0.89 -4.79
CA PHE A 56 15.25 -0.02 -4.21
C PHE A 56 16.43 0.19 -5.16
N ARG A 57 16.82 -0.81 -5.95
CA ARG A 57 17.89 -0.67 -6.95
C ARG A 57 17.53 0.33 -8.05
N VAL A 58 16.28 0.32 -8.52
CA VAL A 58 15.85 1.15 -9.66
C VAL A 58 15.28 2.51 -9.24
N SER A 59 15.25 2.85 -7.96
CA SER A 59 14.69 4.14 -7.53
C SER A 59 15.41 4.75 -6.32
N LYS A 60 15.52 6.08 -6.30
CA LYS A 60 16.15 6.81 -5.18
C LYS A 60 15.24 6.89 -3.95
N ASN A 61 13.95 7.18 -4.17
CA ASN A 61 12.94 7.25 -3.12
C ASN A 61 11.73 6.37 -3.47
N GLN A 62 10.98 5.92 -2.46
CA GLN A 62 9.81 5.07 -2.63
C GLN A 62 8.65 5.56 -1.77
N ILE A 63 7.44 5.36 -2.27
CA ILE A 63 6.18 5.37 -1.53
C ILE A 63 5.50 4.02 -1.83
N ILE A 64 5.27 3.22 -0.79
CA ILE A 64 4.76 1.85 -0.90
C ILE A 64 3.50 1.77 -0.05
N TRP A 65 2.35 1.69 -0.71
CA TRP A 65 1.06 1.49 -0.04
C TRP A 65 0.99 0.11 0.60
N GLY A 66 0.24 -0.01 1.70
CA GLY A 66 0.13 -1.23 2.50
C GLY A 66 1.42 -1.62 3.23
N GLY A 67 2.37 -0.70 3.38
CA GLY A 67 3.69 -1.00 3.95
C GLY A 67 3.65 -1.69 5.32
N ASN A 68 2.57 -1.53 6.08
CA ASN A 68 2.35 -2.18 7.37
C ASN A 68 2.22 -3.71 7.27
N TYR A 69 1.91 -4.24 6.09
CA TYR A 69 1.88 -5.68 5.81
C TYR A 69 3.22 -6.23 5.30
N MET A 70 4.19 -5.36 5.02
CA MET A 70 5.44 -5.71 4.31
C MET A 70 6.69 -5.33 5.11
N THR A 71 6.56 -5.13 6.42
CA THR A 71 7.63 -4.62 7.30
C THR A 71 8.91 -5.46 7.28
N ASP A 72 8.81 -6.75 7.01
CA ASP A 72 9.97 -7.65 6.91
C ASP A 72 10.92 -7.28 5.76
N ASN A 73 10.41 -6.58 4.74
CA ASN A 73 11.18 -6.13 3.57
C ASN A 73 11.41 -4.61 3.54
N LEU A 74 10.91 -3.88 4.55
CA LEU A 74 10.97 -2.43 4.59
C LEU A 74 11.84 -1.97 5.76
N ASN A 75 12.80 -1.09 5.46
CA ASN A 75 13.62 -0.49 6.51
C ASN A 75 12.78 0.45 7.39
N PRO A 76 13.15 0.65 8.67
CA PRO A 76 12.56 1.69 9.49
C PRO A 76 12.58 3.05 8.77
N SER A 77 11.49 3.79 8.86
CA SER A 77 11.36 5.09 8.20
C SER A 77 10.97 6.19 9.19
N MET A 78 11.44 7.40 8.92
CA MET A 78 11.13 8.61 9.69
C MET A 78 9.67 9.07 9.55
N GLY A 79 8.89 8.50 8.64
CA GLY A 79 7.49 8.86 8.49
C GLY A 79 6.73 7.94 7.56
N TRP A 80 5.42 7.95 7.73
CA TRP A 80 4.45 7.26 6.90
C TRP A 80 3.47 8.28 6.32
N ILE A 81 2.90 7.96 5.17
CA ILE A 81 1.76 8.69 4.62
C ILE A 81 0.51 7.97 5.10
N ILE A 82 -0.43 8.71 5.67
CA ILE A 82 -1.70 8.18 6.11
C ILE A 82 -2.77 8.80 5.22
N TRP A 83 -3.57 7.96 4.58
CA TRP A 83 -4.80 8.38 3.93
C TRP A 83 -5.97 8.08 4.85
N ASP A 84 -6.62 9.14 5.35
CA ASP A 84 -7.87 9.06 6.09
C ASP A 84 -9.04 9.02 5.09
N LYS A 85 -9.85 7.96 5.13
CA LYS A 85 -11.00 7.79 4.24
C LYS A 85 -12.21 8.65 4.64
N GLY A 86 -12.15 9.32 5.80
CA GLY A 86 -13.24 10.11 6.35
C GLY A 86 -14.45 9.30 6.83
N GLN A 87 -14.37 7.97 6.75
CA GLN A 87 -15.38 7.04 7.23
C GLN A 87 -15.17 6.82 8.73
N ARG A 88 -16.25 6.82 9.50
CA ARG A 88 -16.24 6.50 10.94
C ARG A 88 -17.37 5.50 11.21
N ASP A 89 -17.21 4.68 12.24
CA ASP A 89 -18.20 3.70 12.68
C ASP A 89 -18.54 2.63 11.61
N PHE A 90 -17.54 2.24 10.81
CA PHE A 90 -17.66 1.17 9.83
C PHE A 90 -16.77 -0.03 10.20
N SER A 91 -17.10 -1.23 9.72
CA SER A 91 -16.32 -2.45 10.02
C SER A 91 -15.01 -2.57 9.25
N LEU A 92 -14.80 -1.71 8.24
CA LEU A 92 -13.56 -1.65 7.46
C LEU A 92 -12.62 -0.59 8.04
N ALA A 93 -11.35 -0.64 7.64
CA ALA A 93 -10.34 0.30 8.11
C ALA A 93 -10.67 1.76 7.73
N ASP A 94 -10.53 2.67 8.70
CA ASP A 94 -10.75 4.12 8.56
C ASP A 94 -9.75 4.81 7.60
N GLY A 95 -8.70 4.10 7.18
CA GLY A 95 -7.65 4.66 6.36
C GLY A 95 -6.67 3.62 5.83
N GLU A 96 -5.72 4.11 5.06
CA GLU A 96 -4.61 3.33 4.50
C GLU A 96 -3.28 3.98 4.84
N MET A 97 -2.24 3.15 4.90
CA MET A 97 -0.89 3.56 5.25
C MET A 97 0.05 3.29 4.08
N ALA A 98 0.89 4.25 3.75
CA ALA A 98 2.00 4.05 2.84
C ALA A 98 3.33 4.32 3.55
N TRP A 99 4.21 3.33 3.48
CA TRP A 99 5.61 3.50 3.88
C TRP A 99 6.30 4.40 2.86
N ARG A 100 7.26 5.20 3.32
CA ARG A 100 8.06 6.06 2.43
C ARG A 100 9.52 6.07 2.86
N SER A 101 10.47 6.12 1.94
CA SER A 101 11.90 6.00 2.27
C SER A 101 12.61 7.31 2.68
N PHE A 102 11.87 8.40 2.81
CA PHE A 102 12.45 9.73 2.96
C PHE A 102 12.96 9.98 4.38
N GLN A 103 14.13 10.59 4.46
CA GLN A 103 14.70 11.09 5.72
C GLN A 103 14.12 12.46 6.09
N LYS A 104 12.79 12.51 6.29
CA LYS A 104 12.08 13.73 6.69
C LYS A 104 11.08 13.41 7.79
N ALA A 105 10.97 14.32 8.76
CA ALA A 105 10.01 14.21 9.84
C ALA A 105 8.58 14.11 9.30
N MET A 106 7.78 13.20 9.87
CA MET A 106 6.34 13.11 9.63
C MET A 106 5.66 14.42 10.02
N ARG A 107 4.69 14.86 9.21
CA ARG A 107 3.88 16.05 9.45
C ARG A 107 2.41 15.68 9.31
N SER A 108 1.58 16.10 10.25
CA SER A 108 0.13 16.04 10.14
C SER A 108 -0.42 17.42 9.76
N ARG A 109 -1.40 17.46 8.87
CA ARG A 109 -2.15 18.66 8.51
C ARG A 109 -3.62 18.30 8.45
N MET A 110 -4.44 19.02 9.21
CA MET A 110 -5.89 18.90 9.20
C MET A 110 -6.44 20.10 8.44
N TYR A 111 -7.23 19.84 7.40
CA TYR A 111 -7.92 20.89 6.66
C TYR A 111 -9.38 20.89 7.09
N PHE A 112 -9.82 21.95 7.74
CA PHE A 112 -11.23 22.17 8.05
C PHE A 112 -11.87 22.92 6.88
N THR A 113 -12.93 22.38 6.31
CA THR A 113 -13.84 23.18 5.49
C THR A 113 -14.76 23.91 6.47
N LEU A 114 -14.56 25.23 6.61
CA LEU A 114 -15.54 26.08 7.29
C LEU A 114 -16.80 26.08 6.43
N PHE A 115 -17.89 25.55 6.96
CA PHE A 115 -19.23 25.72 6.41
C PHE A 115 -19.87 26.99 6.98
#